data_AF-A0A7I8EI96-F1
#
_entry.id   AF-A0A7I8EI96-F1
#
_cell.length_a   1.000
_cell.length_b   1.000
_cell.length_c   1.000
_cell.angle_alpha   90.00
_cell.angle_beta   90.00
_cell.angle_gamma   90.00
#
_symmetry.space_group_name_H-M   'P 1'
#
loop_
_entity.id
_entity.type
_entity.pdbx_description
1 polymer ?
#
loop_
_entity_poly.entity_id
_entity_poly.type
_entity_poly.pdbx_seq_one_letter_code
_entity_poly.pdbx_strand_id
1 'polypeptide(L)'
;MKTLESHVLRKRACVVRRGAGGKGLRTQYLACGLPDFVIFHSNREELQKTADRVTQWLQDVGLSLNAKKTRITHTLTPYQGQVGFDFLGFTIRQFPVGKTHTGRKVNRDALGFKTIIRPSQEAIKRHTLVIKEHLRTLRSASQEQLIKELNPVIWGWAAYYKTSIASAVFKRCDTILWEQLMSWAKARHPNKGSQWVVKKYWHQVEKRKWVFVTPKGVEMRMHSKTSIQRYSKVKGTASPYDGKLLYWSQRLKKHPMMHETKAQLLQKQQGKCRWCELHFKDEDILEVDHIDRNRNNNDLSNKMLLHRHCHDERHAKFVDAEKLDKLASAGINIK
;
A
#
# COMPACT_ATOMS: atom_id res chain seq x y z
N MET A 1 30.48 -9.99 -11.44
CA MET A 1 29.62 -8.83 -11.72
C MET A 1 28.60 -9.21 -12.79
N LYS A 2 27.38 -9.56 -12.38
CA LYS A 2 26.18 -9.60 -13.23
C LYS A 2 25.02 -9.10 -12.36
N THR A 3 24.45 -7.96 -12.74
CA THR A 3 23.21 -7.39 -12.25
C THR A 3 22.06 -8.32 -12.61
N LEU A 4 21.31 -8.79 -11.61
CA LEU A 4 20.05 -9.50 -11.83
C LEU A 4 18.90 -8.56 -11.51
N GLU A 5 18.28 -8.09 -12.58
CA GLU A 5 16.98 -7.45 -12.60
C GLU A 5 15.87 -8.43 -12.15
N SER A 6 14.88 -7.86 -11.47
CA SER A 6 13.45 -8.23 -11.47
C SER A 6 13.06 -9.67 -11.80
N HIS A 7 13.11 -10.59 -10.83
CA HIS A 7 12.24 -11.76 -10.81
C HIS A 7 11.49 -11.87 -9.48
N VAL A 8 10.17 -11.63 -9.55
CA VAL A 8 9.21 -11.85 -8.47
C VAL A 8 9.03 -13.36 -8.30
N LEU A 9 9.96 -14.00 -7.57
CA LEU A 9 9.77 -15.35 -7.08
C LEU A 9 9.24 -15.28 -5.64
N ARG A 10 7.91 -15.28 -5.50
CA ARG A 10 7.26 -15.57 -4.23
C ARG A 10 7.55 -17.02 -3.85
N LYS A 11 8.46 -17.25 -2.91
CA LYS A 11 8.65 -18.56 -2.27
C LYS A 11 8.27 -18.50 -0.79
N ARG A 12 7.76 -19.66 -0.35
CA ARG A 12 7.00 -19.99 0.86
C ARG A 12 7.52 -19.31 2.14
N ALA A 13 6.60 -18.73 2.92
CA ALA A 13 6.86 -18.39 4.32
C ALA A 13 7.11 -19.68 5.10
N CYS A 14 8.30 -19.81 5.70
CA CYS A 14 8.60 -20.86 6.67
C CYS A 14 8.41 -20.27 8.07
N VAL A 15 7.59 -20.92 8.91
CA VAL A 15 7.36 -20.50 10.29
C VAL A 15 8.10 -21.44 11.24
N VAL A 16 9.01 -20.90 12.04
CA VAL A 16 9.59 -21.60 13.20
C VAL A 16 8.59 -21.51 14.35
N ARG A 17 8.06 -22.67 14.79
CA ARG A 17 7.26 -22.79 16.02
C ARG A 17 8.20 -22.94 17.23
N ARG A 18 7.87 -22.31 18.36
CA ARG A 18 8.17 -22.89 19.68
C ARG A 18 6.97 -22.77 20.61
N GLY A 19 6.79 -23.85 21.37
CA GLY A 19 5.61 -24.18 22.15
C GLY A 19 5.30 -23.22 23.29
N ALA A 20 4.03 -23.25 23.69
CA ALA A 20 3.49 -22.48 24.79
C ALA A 20 4.15 -22.86 26.12
N GLY A 21 4.64 -21.85 26.84
CA GLY A 21 5.11 -21.97 28.21
C GLY A 21 5.19 -20.59 28.88
N GLY A 22 4.26 -20.35 29.81
CA GLY A 22 4.40 -19.52 31.01
C GLY A 22 4.91 -18.07 30.91
N LYS A 23 4.04 -17.13 31.34
CA LYS A 23 4.32 -15.77 31.83
C LYS A 23 4.90 -14.74 30.84
N GLY A 24 4.00 -13.95 30.26
CA GLY A 24 4.19 -12.49 30.07
C GLY A 24 5.40 -12.02 29.25
N LEU A 25 5.72 -12.65 28.12
CA LEU A 25 6.76 -12.13 27.22
C LEU A 25 6.20 -11.05 26.30
N ARG A 26 6.78 -9.83 26.39
CA ARG A 26 6.61 -8.73 25.44
C ARG A 26 6.85 -9.29 24.03
N THR A 27 5.79 -9.42 23.26
CA THR A 27 5.73 -10.15 22.00
C THR A 27 6.73 -9.55 20.99
N GLN A 28 7.77 -10.32 20.64
CA GLN A 28 8.66 -10.01 19.53
C GLN A 28 7.91 -10.33 18.23
N TYR A 29 7.74 -9.34 17.35
CA TYR A 29 7.16 -9.55 16.03
C TYR A 29 8.29 -9.61 15.00
N LEU A 30 8.45 -10.75 14.33
CA LEU A 30 9.30 -10.89 13.16
C LEU A 30 8.37 -10.98 11.94
N ALA A 31 8.47 -10.03 11.01
CA ALA A 31 7.82 -10.14 9.71
C ALA A 31 8.87 -10.60 8.70
N CYS A 32 8.84 -11.86 8.27
CA CYS A 32 9.74 -12.41 7.25
C CYS A 32 9.02 -12.53 5.90
N GLY A 33 9.61 -11.95 4.86
CA GLY A 33 9.05 -11.92 3.50
C GLY A 33 9.57 -10.76 2.63
N LEU A 34 10.40 -9.89 3.20
CA LEU A 34 11.06 -8.76 2.55
C LEU A 34 12.57 -8.80 2.86
N PRO A 35 13.43 -8.19 2.03
CA PRO A 35 14.87 -8.08 2.31
C PRO A 35 15.18 -7.27 3.59
N ASP A 36 14.20 -6.51 4.10
CA ASP A 36 14.34 -5.66 5.27
C ASP A 36 13.29 -6.05 6.33
N PHE A 37 13.70 -6.09 7.60
CA PHE A 37 12.82 -6.32 8.75
C PHE A 37 13.17 -5.37 9.91
N VAL A 38 12.25 -5.23 10.88
CA VAL A 38 12.44 -4.39 12.07
C VAL A 38 12.08 -5.20 13.31
N ILE A 39 12.92 -5.13 14.34
CA ILE A 39 12.69 -5.77 15.64
C ILE A 39 12.42 -4.67 16.66
N PHE A 40 11.31 -4.78 17.38
CA PHE A 40 10.97 -3.87 18.47
C PHE A 40 11.14 -4.59 19.81
N HIS A 41 11.91 -3.99 20.71
CA HIS A 41 11.98 -4.42 22.09
C HIS A 41 12.19 -3.21 23.01
N SER A 42 11.64 -3.29 24.21
CA SER A 42 11.74 -2.23 25.23
C SER A 42 13.10 -2.18 25.93
N ASN A 43 13.78 -3.33 26.01
CA ASN A 43 15.11 -3.47 26.61
C ASN A 43 16.14 -3.66 25.49
N ARG A 44 17.19 -2.85 25.50
CA ARG A 44 18.29 -2.86 24.53
C ARG A 44 19.12 -4.16 24.59
N GLU A 45 19.36 -4.71 25.78
CA GLU A 45 20.18 -5.92 25.92
C GLU A 45 19.50 -7.12 25.27
N GLU A 46 18.21 -7.27 25.52
CA GLU A 46 17.39 -8.30 24.87
C GLU A 46 17.26 -8.07 23.35
N LEU A 47 17.27 -6.82 22.90
CA LEU A 47 17.31 -6.50 21.47
C LEU A 47 18.61 -6.99 20.84
N GLN A 48 19.75 -6.77 21.51
CA GLN A 48 21.06 -7.23 21.04
C GLN A 48 21.11 -8.76 20.98
N LYS A 49 20.71 -9.45 22.06
CA LYS A 49 20.63 -10.92 22.08
C LYS A 49 19.74 -11.46 20.95
N THR A 50 18.64 -10.76 20.65
CA THR A 50 17.73 -11.14 19.57
C THR A 50 18.40 -10.92 18.20
N ALA A 51 19.13 -9.82 18.01
CA ALA A 51 19.89 -9.57 16.79
C ALA A 51 20.99 -10.63 16.55
N ASP A 52 21.67 -11.07 17.61
CA ASP A 52 22.70 -12.11 17.54
C ASP A 52 22.07 -13.46 17.14
N ARG A 53 20.94 -13.82 17.75
CA ARG A 53 20.16 -15.02 17.39
C ARG A 53 19.69 -15.00 15.94
N VAL A 54 19.21 -13.86 15.45
CA VAL A 54 18.80 -13.70 14.06
C VAL A 54 20.00 -13.84 13.13
N THR A 55 21.16 -13.32 13.52
CA THR A 55 22.40 -13.46 12.73
C THR A 55 22.82 -14.92 12.62
N GLN A 56 22.80 -15.67 13.71
CA GLN A 56 23.06 -17.11 13.71
C GLN A 56 22.06 -17.87 12.82
N TRP A 57 20.78 -17.61 12.98
CA TRP A 57 19.74 -18.26 12.16
C TRP A 57 19.87 -17.93 10.66
N LEU A 58 20.27 -16.70 10.30
CA LEU A 58 20.47 -16.33 8.91
C LEU A 58 21.68 -17.05 8.29
N GLN A 59 22.73 -17.31 9.08
CA GLN A 59 23.90 -18.07 8.63
C GLN A 59 23.51 -19.49 8.21
N ASP A 60 22.61 -20.15 8.95
CA ASP A 60 22.10 -21.49 8.59
C ASP A 60 21.36 -21.50 7.25
N VAL A 61 20.78 -20.36 6.86
CA VAL A 61 20.07 -20.17 5.58
C VAL A 61 21.01 -19.66 4.46
N GLY A 62 22.28 -19.39 4.77
CA GLY A 62 23.28 -18.84 3.84
C GLY A 62 23.13 -17.34 3.58
N LEU A 63 22.51 -16.61 4.51
CA LEU A 63 22.30 -15.16 4.44
C LEU A 63 23.07 -14.43 5.54
N SER A 64 23.37 -13.16 5.34
CA SER A 64 24.02 -12.31 6.35
C SER A 64 23.40 -10.91 6.38
N LEU A 65 23.48 -10.28 7.55
CA LEU A 65 23.00 -8.91 7.73
C LEU A 65 24.02 -7.91 7.17
N ASN A 66 23.52 -6.92 6.44
CA ASN A 66 24.36 -5.84 5.94
C ASN A 66 24.68 -4.83 7.05
N ALA A 67 25.90 -4.87 7.58
CA ALA A 67 26.36 -4.01 8.67
C ALA A 67 26.18 -2.50 8.41
N LYS A 68 26.19 -2.05 7.14
CA LYS A 68 25.96 -0.63 6.79
C LYS A 68 24.49 -0.21 6.90
N LYS A 69 23.55 -1.16 6.74
CA LYS A 69 22.10 -0.91 6.81
C LYS A 69 21.53 -1.21 8.19
N THR A 70 22.11 -2.19 8.89
CA THR A 70 21.68 -2.58 10.23
C THR A 70 22.08 -1.52 11.25
N ARG A 71 21.09 -1.01 11.98
CA ARG A 71 21.30 -0.03 13.06
C ARG A 71 20.32 -0.25 14.19
N ILE A 72 20.76 0.06 15.40
CA ILE A 72 19.89 0.15 16.56
C ILE A 72 19.51 1.62 16.73
N THR A 73 18.22 1.90 16.90
CA THR A 73 17.72 3.26 17.12
C THR A 73 16.58 3.23 18.13
N HIS A 74 16.31 4.36 18.75
CA HIS A 74 15.15 4.53 19.59
C HIS A 74 14.15 5.49 18.94
N THR A 75 12.85 5.22 19.07
CA THR A 75 11.81 6.00 18.39
C THR A 75 11.58 7.38 19.00
N LEU A 76 11.81 7.53 20.31
CA LEU A 76 11.59 8.77 21.08
C LEU A 76 12.88 9.53 21.44
N THR A 77 13.79 8.87 22.15
CA THR A 77 15.08 9.43 22.57
C THR A 77 16.17 9.28 21.51
N PRO A 78 17.14 10.20 21.45
CA PRO A 78 18.32 10.04 20.59
C PRO A 78 19.15 8.84 21.03
N TYR A 79 19.55 8.03 20.06
CA TYR A 79 20.54 6.98 20.24
C TYR A 79 21.53 7.09 19.09
N GLN A 80 22.82 7.22 19.40
CA GLN A 80 23.89 7.44 18.42
C GLN A 80 23.58 8.58 17.43
N GLY A 81 23.03 9.69 17.96
CA GLY A 81 22.69 10.88 17.17
C GLY A 81 21.43 10.77 16.30
N GLN A 82 20.73 9.64 16.31
CA GLN A 82 19.53 9.42 15.49
C GLN A 82 18.29 9.17 16.37
N VAL A 83 17.13 9.64 15.90
CA VAL A 83 15.83 9.43 16.54
C VAL A 83 14.84 8.94 15.50
N GLY A 84 14.21 7.80 15.76
CA GLY A 84 13.35 7.13 14.79
C GLY A 84 14.16 6.49 13.66
N PHE A 85 13.44 5.95 12.68
CA PHE A 85 14.03 5.26 11.54
C PHE A 85 13.10 5.29 10.34
N ASP A 86 13.65 5.01 9.17
CA ASP A 86 12.89 4.83 7.94
C ASP A 86 12.70 3.34 7.63
N PHE A 87 11.50 2.94 7.26
CA PHE A 87 11.16 1.56 6.85
C PHE A 87 10.09 1.59 5.76
N LEU A 88 10.31 0.85 4.67
CA LEU A 88 9.40 0.77 3.50
C LEU A 88 8.92 2.15 2.98
N GLY A 89 9.81 3.14 3.00
CA GLY A 89 9.51 4.50 2.56
C GLY A 89 8.77 5.36 3.58
N PHE A 90 8.51 4.87 4.79
CA PHE A 90 7.93 5.64 5.89
C PHE A 90 8.97 6.02 6.93
N THR A 91 8.96 7.27 7.38
CA THR A 91 9.67 7.70 8.58
C THR A 91 8.78 7.46 9.80
N ILE A 92 9.28 6.69 10.76
CA ILE A 92 8.61 6.37 12.03
C ILE A 92 9.38 7.04 13.16
N ARG A 93 8.72 7.99 13.85
CA ARG A 93 9.31 8.69 14.99
C ARG A 93 8.25 9.01 16.05
N GLN A 94 8.65 8.95 17.30
CA GLN A 94 7.87 9.43 18.44
C GLN A 94 8.35 10.81 18.86
N PHE A 95 7.40 11.63 19.28
CA PHE A 95 7.64 12.99 19.76
C PHE A 95 7.09 13.12 21.17
N PRO A 96 7.84 13.70 22.13
CA PRO A 96 7.30 13.99 23.44
C PRO A 96 6.17 15.01 23.29
N VAL A 97 5.06 14.81 24.00
CA VAL A 97 3.91 15.72 23.96
C VAL A 97 3.36 15.92 25.36
N GLY A 98 2.75 17.09 25.59
CA GLY A 98 2.11 17.42 26.86
C GLY A 98 0.90 16.54 27.19
N LYS A 99 0.41 16.69 28.42
CA LYS A 99 -0.70 15.89 29.01
C LYS A 99 -2.00 15.94 28.20
N THR A 100 -2.23 17.01 27.44
CA THR A 100 -3.45 17.23 26.64
C THR A 100 -3.41 16.59 25.25
N HIS A 101 -2.22 16.32 24.70
CA HIS A 101 -2.05 15.82 23.33
C HIS A 101 -1.52 14.37 23.26
N THR A 102 -1.30 13.74 24.41
CA THR A 102 -0.88 12.34 24.52
C THR A 102 -2.07 11.38 24.45
N GLY A 103 -1.86 10.22 23.82
CA GLY A 103 -2.76 9.08 23.99
C GLY A 103 -2.70 8.53 25.41
N ARG A 104 -3.70 7.72 25.76
CA ARG A 104 -3.77 7.01 27.05
C ARG A 104 -3.63 5.51 26.86
N LYS A 105 -3.02 4.85 27.84
CA LYS A 105 -2.99 3.39 27.96
C LYS A 105 -4.38 2.85 28.35
N VAL A 106 -4.53 1.53 28.33
CA VAL A 106 -5.78 0.86 28.75
C VAL A 106 -6.15 1.19 30.20
N ASN A 107 -5.15 1.32 31.08
CA ASN A 107 -5.29 1.74 32.47
C ASN A 107 -5.40 3.27 32.66
N ARG A 108 -5.66 4.04 31.58
CA ARG A 108 -5.83 5.51 31.54
C ARG A 108 -4.58 6.36 31.79
N ASP A 109 -3.41 5.76 32.00
CA ASP A 109 -2.15 6.52 32.11
C ASP A 109 -1.79 7.23 30.81
N ALA A 110 -1.21 8.42 30.92
CA ALA A 110 -0.64 9.14 29.79
C ALA A 110 0.55 8.38 29.18
N LEU A 111 0.62 8.29 27.85
CA LEU A 111 1.78 7.74 27.14
C LEU A 111 2.99 8.71 27.16
N GLY A 112 2.75 10.03 27.17
CA GLY A 112 3.78 11.07 27.14
C GLY A 112 4.39 11.34 25.76
N PHE A 113 3.95 10.62 24.72
CA PHE A 113 4.45 10.80 23.36
C PHE A 113 3.38 10.54 22.30
N LYS A 114 3.64 11.02 21.08
CA LYS A 114 2.85 10.74 19.88
C LYS A 114 3.73 10.12 18.80
N THR A 115 3.32 8.98 18.28
CA THR A 115 3.97 8.37 17.09
C THR A 115 3.47 9.06 15.84
N ILE A 116 4.40 9.58 15.04
CA ILE A 116 4.13 10.14 13.72
C ILE A 116 4.79 9.24 12.68
N ILE A 117 3.97 8.69 11.80
CA ILE A 117 4.39 7.90 10.65
C ILE A 117 4.05 8.72 9.41
N ARG A 118 5.05 9.09 8.63
CA ARG A 118 4.90 9.93 7.44
C ARG A 118 5.77 9.42 6.29
N PRO A 119 5.51 9.82 5.03
CA PRO A 119 6.42 9.52 3.93
C PRO A 119 7.84 10.02 4.24
N SER A 120 8.84 9.19 3.97
CA SER A 120 10.25 9.52 4.16
C SER A 120 10.70 10.61 3.18
N GLN A 121 11.71 11.39 3.57
CA GLN A 121 12.25 12.44 2.70
C GLN A 121 12.81 11.84 1.40
N GLU A 122 13.42 10.67 1.48
CA GLU A 122 13.93 9.98 0.31
C GLU A 122 12.79 9.55 -0.63
N ALA A 123 11.70 8.99 -0.10
CA ALA A 123 10.55 8.60 -0.92
C ALA A 123 9.88 9.80 -1.60
N ILE A 124 9.78 10.95 -0.91
CA ILE A 124 9.26 12.20 -1.49
C ILE A 124 10.16 12.65 -2.63
N LYS A 125 11.49 12.70 -2.40
CA LYS A 125 12.47 13.08 -3.42
C LYS A 125 12.38 12.18 -4.66
N ARG A 126 12.44 10.86 -4.46
CA ARG A 126 12.33 9.87 -5.55
C ARG A 126 11.06 10.09 -6.39
N HIS A 127 9.91 10.29 -5.74
CA HIS A 127 8.65 10.55 -6.43
C HIS A 127 8.65 11.84 -7.26
N THR A 128 9.11 12.94 -6.67
CA THR A 128 9.20 14.22 -7.38
C THR A 128 10.20 14.19 -8.53
N LEU A 129 11.24 13.36 -8.44
CA LEU A 129 12.19 13.12 -9.54
C LEU A 129 11.57 12.29 -10.66
N VAL A 130 10.80 11.24 -10.33
CA VAL A 130 10.06 10.45 -11.32
C VAL A 130 9.13 11.35 -12.13
N ILE A 131 8.34 12.21 -11.47
CA ILE A 131 7.46 13.18 -12.15
C ILE A 131 8.29 14.12 -13.04
N LYS A 132 9.40 14.66 -12.52
CA LYS A 132 10.30 15.53 -13.30
C LYS A 132 10.82 14.85 -14.56
N GLU A 133 11.18 13.58 -14.47
CA GLU A 133 11.69 12.80 -15.60
C GLU A 133 10.60 12.51 -16.64
N HIS A 134 9.38 12.18 -16.20
CA HIS A 134 8.22 12.10 -17.09
C HIS A 134 7.96 13.43 -17.81
N LEU A 135 8.05 14.57 -17.11
CA LEU A 135 7.89 15.88 -17.75
C LEU A 135 9.01 16.19 -18.75
N ARG A 136 10.24 15.76 -18.46
CA ARG A 136 11.39 15.95 -19.34
C ARG A 136 11.26 15.14 -20.63
N THR A 137 10.85 13.88 -20.52
CA THR A 137 10.63 12.99 -21.68
C THR A 137 9.43 13.44 -22.51
N LEU A 138 8.36 13.89 -21.86
CA LEU A 138 7.12 14.37 -22.50
C LEU A 138 7.15 15.87 -22.84
N ARG A 139 8.33 16.46 -23.10
CA ARG A 139 8.48 17.92 -23.34
C ARG A 139 7.65 18.41 -24.53
N SER A 140 7.59 17.63 -25.60
CA SER A 140 6.83 17.92 -26.83
C SER A 140 5.40 17.36 -26.83
N ALA A 141 5.04 16.50 -25.87
CA ALA A 141 3.75 15.84 -25.81
C ALA A 141 2.57 16.82 -25.65
N SER A 142 1.36 16.41 -26.03
CA SER A 142 0.16 17.23 -25.77
C SER A 142 -0.13 17.31 -24.27
N GLN A 143 -0.86 18.35 -23.84
CA GLN A 143 -1.32 18.46 -22.47
C GLN A 143 -2.15 17.22 -22.04
N GLU A 144 -2.96 16.69 -22.96
CA GLU A 144 -3.79 15.51 -22.72
C GLU A 144 -2.94 14.26 -22.46
N GLN A 145 -1.93 14.01 -23.30
CA GLN A 145 -0.99 12.89 -23.14
C GLN A 145 -0.26 13.01 -21.80
N LEU A 146 0.22 14.21 -21.47
CA LEU A 146 0.93 14.46 -20.21
C LEU A 146 0.09 14.08 -18.98
N ILE A 147 -1.19 14.45 -18.98
CA ILE A 147 -2.11 14.13 -17.89
C ILE A 147 -2.37 12.62 -17.82
N LYS A 148 -2.58 11.96 -18.96
CA LYS A 148 -2.81 10.50 -19.02
C LYS A 148 -1.64 9.71 -18.43
N GLU A 149 -0.40 10.12 -18.69
CA GLU A 149 0.80 9.45 -18.18
C GLU A 149 1.08 9.73 -16.69
N LEU A 150 0.89 10.98 -16.24
CA LEU A 150 1.23 11.36 -14.85
C LEU A 150 0.15 10.96 -13.84
N ASN A 151 -1.13 10.94 -14.23
CA ASN A 151 -2.23 10.66 -13.31
C ASN A 151 -2.12 9.28 -12.60
N PRO A 152 -1.76 8.17 -13.29
CA PRO A 152 -1.51 6.89 -12.66
C PRO A 152 -0.35 6.92 -11.65
N VAL A 153 0.75 7.61 -11.97
CA VAL A 153 1.93 7.75 -11.09
C VAL A 153 1.56 8.49 -9.80
N ILE A 154 0.87 9.63 -9.93
CA ILE A 154 0.39 10.44 -8.79
C ILE A 154 -0.58 9.62 -7.94
N TRP A 155 -1.53 8.93 -8.58
CA TRP A 155 -2.53 8.14 -7.88
C TRP A 155 -1.91 6.96 -7.13
N GLY A 156 -1.02 6.19 -7.76
CA GLY A 156 -0.37 5.06 -7.13
C GLY A 156 0.44 5.48 -5.89
N TRP A 157 1.20 6.57 -6.01
CA TRP A 157 1.99 7.09 -4.88
C TRP A 157 1.09 7.61 -3.75
N ALA A 158 0.05 8.37 -4.07
CA ALA A 158 -0.89 8.87 -3.06
C ALA A 158 -1.67 7.72 -2.40
N ALA A 159 -2.06 6.69 -3.17
CA ALA A 159 -2.75 5.50 -2.66
C ALA A 159 -1.87 4.69 -1.70
N TYR A 160 -0.56 4.61 -1.93
CA TYR A 160 0.39 3.96 -1.03
C TYR A 160 0.51 4.71 0.31
N TYR A 161 0.63 6.03 0.27
CA TYR A 161 0.86 6.85 1.47
C TYR A 161 -0.42 7.33 2.19
N LYS A 162 -1.62 7.12 1.64
CA LYS A 162 -2.90 7.61 2.20
C LYS A 162 -3.18 7.15 3.63
N THR A 163 -2.53 6.08 4.09
CA THR A 163 -2.72 5.54 5.44
C THR A 163 -1.87 6.23 6.51
N SER A 164 -0.81 6.91 6.07
CA SER A 164 0.14 7.62 6.92
C SER A 164 -0.29 9.08 7.17
N ILE A 165 0.48 9.82 7.96
CA ILE A 165 0.30 11.27 8.16
C ILE A 165 0.94 11.99 6.96
N ALA A 166 0.21 12.00 5.83
CA ALA A 166 0.72 12.48 4.56
C ALA A 166 0.08 13.80 4.07
N SER A 167 -0.96 14.33 4.72
CA SER A 167 -1.69 15.51 4.20
C SER A 167 -0.80 16.73 3.89
N ALA A 168 0.12 17.07 4.79
CA ALA A 168 1.06 18.17 4.58
C ALA A 168 2.09 17.83 3.47
N VAL A 169 2.51 16.57 3.39
CA VAL A 169 3.42 16.09 2.34
C VAL A 169 2.73 16.13 0.98
N PHE A 170 1.46 15.75 0.89
CA PHE A 170 0.67 15.81 -0.34
C PHE A 170 0.54 17.24 -0.86
N LYS A 171 0.24 18.20 0.02
CA LYS A 171 0.24 19.63 -0.34
C LYS A 171 1.59 20.09 -0.88
N ARG A 172 2.70 19.69 -0.23
CA ARG A 172 4.05 20.00 -0.71
C ARG A 172 4.35 19.38 -2.08
N CYS A 173 3.92 18.13 -2.31
CA CYS A 173 4.07 17.47 -3.61
C CYS A 173 3.26 18.18 -4.69
N ASP A 174 2.07 18.70 -4.37
CA ASP A 174 1.28 19.49 -5.31
C ASP A 174 1.93 20.83 -5.66
N THR A 175 2.58 21.50 -4.69
CA THR A 175 3.38 22.71 -4.97
C THR A 175 4.53 22.40 -5.92
N ILE A 176 5.31 21.34 -5.65
CA ILE A 176 6.43 20.94 -6.51
C ILE A 176 5.92 20.54 -7.91
N LEU A 177 4.83 19.79 -7.99
CA LEU A 177 4.20 19.42 -9.27
C LEU A 177 3.79 20.67 -10.05
N TRP A 178 3.19 21.66 -9.39
CA TRP A 178 2.79 22.91 -10.04
C TRP A 178 4.01 23.65 -10.62
N GLU A 179 5.11 23.76 -9.86
CA GLU A 179 6.35 24.38 -10.32
C GLU A 179 6.95 23.64 -11.53
N GLN A 180 6.97 22.30 -11.49
CA GLN A 180 7.46 21.47 -12.58
C GLN A 180 6.58 21.58 -13.83
N LEU A 181 5.26 21.61 -13.68
CA LEU A 181 4.31 21.84 -14.77
C LEU A 181 4.46 23.24 -15.36
N MET A 182 4.68 24.27 -14.54
CA MET A 182 4.94 25.63 -15.00
C MET A 182 6.24 25.71 -15.81
N SER A 183 7.30 25.03 -15.38
CA SER A 183 8.55 24.92 -16.13
C SER A 183 8.35 24.25 -17.48
N TRP A 184 7.65 23.11 -17.50
CA TRP A 184 7.28 22.41 -18.75
C TRP A 184 6.47 23.30 -19.70
N ALA A 185 5.46 24.02 -19.17
CA ALA A 185 4.58 24.85 -19.96
C ALA A 185 5.30 26.09 -20.55
N LYS A 186 6.18 26.73 -19.77
CA LYS A 186 7.03 27.85 -20.24
C LYS A 186 8.02 27.40 -21.31
N ALA A 187 8.64 26.22 -21.15
CA ALA A 187 9.60 25.70 -22.11
C ALA A 187 9.01 25.46 -23.52
N ARG A 188 7.69 25.34 -23.63
CA ARG A 188 6.96 25.21 -24.92
C ARG A 188 6.62 26.55 -25.57
N HIS A 189 6.67 27.64 -24.82
CA HIS A 189 6.25 28.96 -25.27
C HIS A 189 7.31 30.01 -24.87
N PRO A 190 8.52 29.93 -25.46
CA PRO A 190 9.65 30.79 -25.07
C PRO A 190 9.34 32.29 -25.24
N ASN A 191 8.49 32.64 -26.22
CA ASN A 191 8.13 34.02 -26.54
C ASN A 191 6.86 34.52 -25.82
N LYS A 192 6.34 33.78 -24.83
CA LYS A 192 5.10 34.14 -24.11
C LYS A 192 5.37 34.30 -22.62
N GLY A 193 4.76 35.32 -22.01
CA GLY A 193 4.87 35.57 -20.58
C GLY A 193 4.11 34.55 -19.73
N SER A 194 4.47 34.47 -18.44
CA SER A 194 3.88 33.52 -17.47
C SER A 194 2.36 33.62 -17.37
N GLN A 195 1.79 34.83 -17.43
CA GLN A 195 0.34 35.06 -17.38
C GLN A 195 -0.40 34.41 -18.56
N TRP A 196 0.18 34.47 -19.76
CA TRP A 196 -0.39 33.82 -20.93
C TRP A 196 -0.33 32.29 -20.80
N VAL A 197 0.80 31.76 -20.32
CA VAL A 197 1.00 30.32 -20.09
C VAL A 197 -0.03 29.78 -19.10
N VAL A 198 -0.22 30.50 -17.98
CA VAL A 198 -1.29 30.22 -17.02
C VAL A 198 -2.64 30.17 -17.73
N LYS A 199 -3.03 31.24 -18.43
CA LYS A 199 -4.35 31.35 -19.05
C LYS A 199 -4.61 30.23 -20.07
N LYS A 200 -3.55 29.70 -20.70
CA LYS A 200 -3.64 28.62 -21.69
C LYS A 200 -3.84 27.23 -21.09
N TYR A 201 -3.17 26.90 -19.98
CA TYR A 201 -3.13 25.52 -19.45
C TYR A 201 -3.84 25.34 -18.11
N TRP A 202 -4.03 26.43 -17.35
CA TRP A 202 -4.71 26.43 -16.06
C TRP A 202 -6.06 27.12 -16.20
N HIS A 203 -7.12 26.38 -15.93
CA HIS A 203 -8.49 26.88 -16.00
C HIS A 203 -9.19 26.73 -14.66
N GLN A 204 -10.36 27.37 -14.56
CA GLN A 204 -11.26 27.16 -13.44
C GLN A 204 -12.13 25.94 -13.73
N VAL A 205 -12.20 25.02 -12.77
CA VAL A 205 -13.14 23.89 -12.80
C VAL A 205 -14.01 23.95 -11.57
N GLU A 206 -15.32 24.10 -11.77
CA GLU A 206 -16.29 24.37 -10.70
C GLU A 206 -15.85 25.58 -9.84
N LYS A 207 -15.59 25.35 -8.55
CA LYS A 207 -15.10 26.35 -7.58
C LYS A 207 -13.58 26.41 -7.48
N ARG A 208 -12.84 25.53 -8.17
CA ARG A 208 -11.38 25.42 -8.09
C ARG A 208 -10.75 26.28 -9.16
N LYS A 209 -9.93 27.25 -8.76
CA LYS A 209 -9.08 28.04 -9.67
C LYS A 209 -7.73 27.35 -9.86
N TRP A 210 -7.05 27.67 -10.95
CA TRP A 210 -5.69 27.20 -11.24
C TRP A 210 -5.58 25.68 -11.33
N VAL A 211 -6.53 25.03 -12.01
CA VAL A 211 -6.49 23.58 -12.27
C VAL A 211 -5.83 23.35 -13.63
N PHE A 212 -4.78 22.51 -13.66
CA PHE A 212 -4.16 22.10 -14.92
C PHE A 212 -5.08 21.12 -15.63
N VAL A 213 -5.77 21.60 -16.66
CA VAL A 213 -6.88 20.89 -17.31
C VAL A 213 -6.92 21.21 -18.79
N THR A 214 -7.27 20.23 -19.61
CA THR A 214 -7.46 20.43 -21.05
C THR A 214 -8.85 21.03 -21.34
N PRO A 215 -9.05 21.68 -22.50
CA PRO A 215 -10.40 22.11 -22.93
C PRO A 215 -11.43 20.97 -23.00
N LYS A 216 -10.98 19.72 -23.17
CA LYS A 216 -11.81 18.51 -23.16
C LYS A 216 -12.19 18.02 -21.75
N GLY A 217 -11.79 18.72 -20.69
CA GLY A 217 -12.11 18.36 -19.30
C GLY A 217 -11.19 17.32 -18.66
N VAL A 218 -10.10 16.90 -19.33
CA VAL A 218 -9.12 15.98 -18.72
C VAL A 218 -8.25 16.75 -17.73
N GLU A 219 -8.37 16.44 -16.43
CA GLU A 219 -7.72 17.13 -15.31
C GLU A 219 -6.48 16.40 -14.78
N MET A 220 -5.46 17.17 -14.40
CA MET A 220 -4.33 16.66 -13.61
C MET A 220 -4.79 16.34 -12.19
N ARG A 221 -4.45 15.13 -11.71
CA ARG A 221 -4.71 14.71 -10.34
C ARG A 221 -3.81 15.47 -9.36
N MET A 222 -4.39 15.84 -8.22
CA MET A 222 -3.67 16.41 -7.09
C MET A 222 -3.50 15.35 -6.00
N HIS A 223 -2.31 15.29 -5.40
CA HIS A 223 -2.04 14.41 -4.27
C HIS A 223 -2.96 14.75 -3.09
N SER A 224 -3.16 16.04 -2.82
CA SER A 224 -3.98 16.53 -1.70
C SER A 224 -5.46 16.18 -1.79
N LYS A 225 -5.96 15.80 -2.97
CA LYS A 225 -7.32 15.27 -3.15
C LYS A 225 -7.49 13.86 -2.60
N THR A 226 -6.39 13.16 -2.30
CA THR A 226 -6.44 11.84 -1.67
C THR A 226 -6.75 11.98 -0.18
N SER A 227 -7.94 11.52 0.21
CA SER A 227 -8.36 11.47 1.62
C SER A 227 -7.50 10.50 2.41
N ILE A 228 -7.05 10.93 3.59
CA ILE A 228 -6.28 10.09 4.51
C ILE A 228 -7.21 9.04 5.15
N GLN A 229 -6.79 7.78 5.13
CA GLN A 229 -7.58 6.65 5.65
C GLN A 229 -6.80 5.91 6.73
N ARG A 230 -7.26 5.95 7.98
CA ARG A 230 -6.54 5.38 9.11
C ARG A 230 -6.81 3.90 9.29
N TYR A 231 -5.78 3.15 9.67
CA TYR A 231 -5.93 1.79 10.15
C TYR A 231 -6.70 1.76 11.48
N SER A 232 -7.64 0.82 11.60
CA SER A 232 -8.22 0.46 12.88
C SER A 232 -7.18 -0.27 13.72
N LYS A 233 -7.00 0.06 15.01
CA LYS A 233 -6.02 -0.64 15.88
C LYS A 233 -6.36 -2.14 16.00
N VAL A 234 -5.36 -3.03 16.04
CA VAL A 234 -5.56 -4.45 16.38
C VAL A 234 -6.03 -4.56 17.84
N LYS A 235 -6.99 -5.43 18.12
CA LYS A 235 -7.55 -5.62 19.47
C LYS A 235 -6.60 -6.49 20.31
N GLY A 236 -6.20 -5.98 21.47
CA GLY A 236 -5.41 -6.74 22.45
C GLY A 236 -4.13 -7.33 21.85
N THR A 237 -3.92 -8.62 22.06
CA THR A 237 -2.80 -9.42 21.58
C THR A 237 -3.16 -10.26 20.34
N ALA A 238 -4.24 -9.91 19.63
CA ALA A 238 -4.65 -10.65 18.45
C ALA A 238 -3.54 -10.66 17.39
N SER A 239 -3.30 -11.82 16.81
CA SER A 239 -2.29 -12.04 15.77
C SER A 239 -2.96 -12.70 14.56
N PRO A 240 -2.57 -12.39 13.31
CA PRO A 240 -3.10 -13.09 12.12
C PRO A 240 -2.97 -14.62 12.22
N TYR A 241 -2.05 -15.10 13.05
CA TYR A 241 -1.76 -16.51 13.28
C TYR A 241 -2.44 -17.10 14.53
N ASP A 242 -3.33 -16.36 15.20
CA ASP A 242 -4.00 -16.81 16.43
C ASP A 242 -5.28 -17.64 16.18
N GLY A 243 -5.59 -17.93 14.92
CA GLY A 243 -6.77 -18.73 14.53
C GLY A 243 -8.11 -17.98 14.61
N LYS A 244 -8.14 -16.68 14.97
CA LYS A 244 -9.39 -15.90 15.07
C LYS A 244 -9.89 -15.43 13.70
N LEU A 245 -10.22 -16.38 12.82
CA LEU A 245 -10.58 -16.13 11.42
C LEU A 245 -11.71 -15.10 11.25
N LEU A 246 -12.75 -15.18 12.10
CA LEU A 246 -13.88 -14.23 12.04
C LEU A 246 -13.44 -12.79 12.31
N TYR A 247 -12.56 -12.57 13.30
CA TYR A 247 -12.05 -11.23 13.63
C TYR A 247 -11.26 -10.65 12.46
N TRP A 248 -10.35 -11.44 11.88
CA TRP A 248 -9.52 -11.02 10.76
C TRP A 248 -10.33 -10.76 9.50
N SER A 249 -11.28 -11.64 9.20
CA SER A 249 -12.18 -11.48 8.05
C SER A 249 -13.05 -10.22 8.17
N GLN A 250 -13.65 -9.95 9.34
CA GLN A 250 -14.40 -8.71 9.57
C GLN A 250 -13.53 -7.45 9.50
N ARG A 251 -12.26 -7.56 9.89
CA ARG A 251 -11.30 -6.45 9.84
C ARG A 251 -10.93 -6.09 8.41
N LEU A 252 -10.88 -7.05 7.48
CA LEU A 252 -10.59 -6.80 6.05
C LEU A 252 -11.54 -5.78 5.44
N LYS A 253 -12.84 -5.84 5.79
CA LYS A 253 -13.83 -4.86 5.35
C LYS A 253 -13.43 -3.42 5.65
N LYS A 254 -12.82 -3.19 6.82
CA LYS A 254 -12.41 -1.86 7.31
C LYS A 254 -10.97 -1.52 6.95
N HIS A 255 -10.31 -2.36 6.13
CA HIS A 255 -8.93 -2.12 5.73
C HIS A 255 -8.86 -0.89 4.79
N PRO A 256 -7.98 0.09 5.03
CA PRO A 256 -7.87 1.29 4.20
C PRO A 256 -7.61 1.01 2.71
N MET A 257 -6.97 -0.09 2.37
CA MET A 257 -6.71 -0.47 0.97
C MET A 257 -7.83 -1.35 0.37
N MET A 258 -8.91 -1.62 1.11
CA MET A 258 -10.04 -2.38 0.61
C MET A 258 -10.85 -1.52 -0.38
N HIS A 259 -11.12 -2.08 -1.57
CA HIS A 259 -12.01 -1.45 -2.53
C HIS A 259 -13.46 -1.54 -2.06
N GLU A 260 -14.27 -0.51 -2.33
CA GLU A 260 -15.66 -0.43 -1.86
C GLU A 260 -16.50 -1.64 -2.26
N THR A 261 -16.47 -2.03 -3.54
CA THR A 261 -17.16 -3.22 -4.04
C THR A 261 -16.71 -4.50 -3.30
N LYS A 262 -15.41 -4.66 -3.04
CA LYS A 262 -14.90 -5.83 -2.30
C LYS A 262 -15.34 -5.79 -0.84
N ALA A 263 -15.37 -4.63 -0.20
CA ALA A 263 -15.88 -4.46 1.16
C ALA A 263 -17.38 -4.79 1.27
N GLN A 264 -18.18 -4.39 0.29
CA GLN A 264 -19.61 -4.72 0.20
C GLN A 264 -19.82 -6.22 0.02
N LEU A 265 -19.06 -6.87 -0.87
CA LEU A 265 -19.14 -8.32 -1.08
C LEU A 265 -18.65 -9.12 0.14
N LEU A 266 -17.58 -8.68 0.82
CA LEU A 266 -17.15 -9.25 2.09
C LEU A 266 -18.28 -9.20 3.13
N GLN A 267 -19.05 -8.11 3.18
CA GLN A 267 -20.19 -8.02 4.08
C GLN A 267 -21.32 -8.97 3.65
N LYS A 268 -21.70 -8.96 2.37
CA LYS A 268 -22.77 -9.81 1.81
C LYS A 268 -22.49 -11.30 2.02
N GLN A 269 -21.22 -11.71 1.88
CA GLN A 269 -20.77 -13.10 2.01
C GLN A 269 -20.29 -13.47 3.41
N GLN A 270 -20.49 -12.58 4.40
CA GLN A 270 -20.03 -12.78 5.78
C GLN A 270 -18.54 -13.14 5.87
N GLY A 271 -17.74 -12.60 4.96
CA GLY A 271 -16.29 -12.79 4.94
C GLY A 271 -15.82 -14.15 4.42
N LYS A 272 -16.71 -14.93 3.79
CA LYS A 272 -16.43 -16.23 3.18
C LYS A 272 -16.33 -16.16 1.66
N CYS A 273 -15.47 -16.99 1.09
CA CYS A 273 -15.41 -17.22 -0.35
C CYS A 273 -16.67 -17.96 -0.82
N ARG A 274 -17.28 -17.54 -1.92
CA ARG A 274 -18.52 -18.19 -2.43
C ARG A 274 -18.27 -19.56 -3.07
N TRP A 275 -17.01 -19.91 -3.35
CA TRP A 275 -16.62 -21.17 -3.96
C TRP A 275 -16.18 -22.23 -2.95
N CYS A 276 -15.20 -21.91 -2.09
CA CYS A 276 -14.67 -22.87 -1.10
C CYS A 276 -15.23 -22.69 0.31
N GLU A 277 -16.10 -21.70 0.53
CA GLU A 277 -16.75 -21.39 1.82
C GLU A 277 -15.82 -21.03 2.99
N LEU A 278 -14.50 -21.02 2.76
CA LEU A 278 -13.50 -20.60 3.73
C LEU A 278 -13.49 -19.08 3.91
N HIS A 279 -13.09 -18.64 5.10
CA HIS A 279 -12.94 -17.22 5.41
C HIS A 279 -11.69 -16.63 4.75
N PHE A 280 -11.85 -15.42 4.22
CA PHE A 280 -10.73 -14.62 3.73
C PHE A 280 -9.79 -14.19 4.87
N LYS A 281 -8.50 -14.22 4.58
CA LYS A 281 -7.39 -13.76 5.41
C LYS A 281 -6.72 -12.53 4.79
N ASP A 282 -5.88 -11.85 5.57
CA ASP A 282 -5.18 -10.63 5.16
C ASP A 282 -4.18 -10.86 4.01
N GLU A 283 -3.63 -12.07 3.91
CA GLU A 283 -2.69 -12.47 2.86
C GLU A 283 -3.38 -12.91 1.56
N ASP A 284 -4.71 -13.09 1.58
CA ASP A 284 -5.45 -13.61 0.43
C ASP A 284 -5.62 -12.55 -0.66
N ILE A 285 -5.44 -12.98 -1.91
CA ILE A 285 -5.80 -12.17 -3.07
C ILE A 285 -7.28 -12.40 -3.37
N LEU A 286 -8.05 -11.33 -3.25
CA LEU A 286 -9.50 -11.32 -3.44
C LEU A 286 -9.84 -10.92 -4.88
N GLU A 287 -10.55 -11.76 -5.61
CA GLU A 287 -11.02 -11.48 -6.97
C GLU A 287 -12.55 -11.35 -6.99
N VAL A 288 -13.04 -10.41 -7.79
CA VAL A 288 -14.49 -10.21 -8.01
C VAL A 288 -14.87 -10.92 -9.30
N ASP A 289 -15.95 -11.69 -9.22
CA ASP A 289 -16.48 -12.45 -10.34
C ASP A 289 -17.98 -12.21 -10.49
N HIS A 290 -18.49 -12.45 -11.70
CA HIS A 290 -19.90 -12.34 -12.05
C HIS A 290 -20.58 -13.70 -11.92
N ILE A 291 -21.72 -13.77 -11.24
CA ILE A 291 -22.47 -15.00 -11.02
C ILE A 291 -23.00 -15.51 -12.36
N ASP A 292 -23.61 -14.63 -13.15
CA ASP A 292 -24.12 -14.91 -14.50
C ASP A 292 -23.03 -14.96 -15.60
N ARG A 293 -21.77 -14.68 -15.26
CA ARG A 293 -20.61 -14.56 -16.17
C ARG A 293 -20.72 -13.40 -17.18
N ASN A 294 -21.77 -12.61 -17.13
CA ASN A 294 -21.94 -11.43 -17.96
C ASN A 294 -21.21 -10.24 -17.33
N ARG A 295 -20.03 -9.93 -17.86
CA ARG A 295 -19.20 -8.81 -17.40
C ARG A 295 -19.87 -7.43 -17.55
N ASN A 296 -20.91 -7.33 -18.37
CA ASN A 296 -21.67 -6.10 -18.55
C ASN A 296 -22.72 -5.91 -17.44
N ASN A 297 -23.15 -6.98 -16.78
CA ASN A 297 -24.10 -6.90 -15.66
C ASN A 297 -23.36 -6.57 -14.36
N ASN A 298 -23.16 -5.28 -14.12
CA ASN A 298 -22.35 -4.78 -13.01
C ASN A 298 -23.09 -4.65 -11.67
N ASP A 299 -24.30 -5.18 -11.55
CA ASP A 299 -25.04 -5.18 -10.30
C ASP A 299 -24.28 -5.94 -9.20
N LEU A 300 -24.29 -5.39 -7.98
CA LEU A 300 -23.70 -6.03 -6.81
C LEU A 300 -24.41 -7.35 -6.46
N SER A 301 -25.70 -7.49 -6.82
CA SER A 301 -26.44 -8.74 -6.67
C SER A 301 -25.78 -9.88 -7.47
N ASN A 302 -25.31 -9.56 -8.68
CA ASN A 302 -24.64 -10.44 -9.63
C ASN A 302 -23.12 -10.60 -9.38
N LYS A 303 -22.57 -9.91 -8.39
CA LYS A 303 -21.15 -10.05 -8.04
C LYS A 303 -20.94 -10.99 -6.87
N MET A 304 -19.85 -11.72 -6.92
CA MET A 304 -19.31 -12.48 -5.80
C MET A 304 -17.80 -12.30 -5.67
N LEU A 305 -17.31 -12.48 -4.46
CA LEU A 305 -15.90 -12.40 -4.10
C LEU A 305 -15.36 -13.80 -3.89
N LEU A 306 -14.23 -14.08 -4.53
CA LEU A 306 -13.54 -15.36 -4.52
C LEU A 306 -12.08 -15.18 -4.12
N HIS A 307 -11.45 -16.25 -3.62
CA HIS A 307 -9.99 -16.29 -3.61
C HIS A 307 -9.49 -16.36 -5.06
N ARG A 308 -8.31 -15.82 -5.33
CA ARG A 308 -7.71 -15.92 -6.67
C ARG A 308 -7.66 -17.35 -7.22
N HIS A 309 -7.24 -18.33 -6.41
CA HIS A 309 -7.23 -19.74 -6.85
C HIS A 309 -8.64 -20.29 -7.12
N CYS A 310 -9.63 -19.95 -6.29
CA CYS A 310 -11.03 -20.35 -6.51
C CYS A 310 -11.62 -19.72 -7.78
N HIS A 311 -11.25 -18.48 -8.06
CA HIS A 311 -11.63 -17.79 -9.29
C HIS A 311 -11.05 -18.53 -10.51
N ASP A 312 -9.77 -18.86 -10.47
CA ASP A 312 -9.09 -19.58 -11.56
C ASP A 312 -9.68 -20.98 -11.77
N GLU A 313 -9.95 -21.74 -10.70
CA GLU A 313 -10.65 -23.04 -10.74
C GLU A 313 -12.05 -22.94 -11.35
N ARG A 314 -12.80 -21.90 -10.98
CA ARG A 314 -14.14 -21.65 -11.51
C ARG A 314 -14.08 -21.42 -13.02
N HIS A 315 -13.17 -20.55 -13.49
CA HIS A 315 -13.01 -20.28 -14.93
C HIS A 315 -12.60 -21.54 -15.70
N ALA A 316 -11.69 -22.35 -15.15
CA ALA A 316 -11.29 -23.60 -15.80
C ALA A 316 -12.47 -24.55 -16.03
N LYS A 317 -13.31 -24.79 -15.00
CA LYS A 317 -14.49 -25.66 -15.13
C LYS A 317 -15.49 -25.20 -16.19
N PHE A 318 -15.68 -23.89 -16.36
CA PHE A 318 -16.60 -23.37 -17.36
C PHE A 318 -16.04 -23.42 -18.78
N VAL A 319 -14.73 -23.21 -18.95
CA VAL A 319 -14.09 -23.41 -20.26
C VAL A 319 -14.24 -24.85 -20.71
N ASP A 320 -14.09 -25.80 -19.79
CA ASP A 320 -14.26 -27.22 -20.09
C ASP A 320 -15.73 -27.54 -20.43
N ALA A 321 -16.70 -26.99 -19.68
CA ALA A 321 -18.12 -27.13 -20.00
C ALA A 321 -18.50 -26.53 -21.37
N GLU A 322 -18.02 -25.34 -21.71
CA GLU A 322 -18.28 -24.70 -23.01
C GLU A 322 -17.64 -25.46 -24.18
N LYS A 323 -16.47 -26.08 -23.96
CA LYS A 323 -15.86 -26.96 -24.95
C LYS A 323 -16.69 -28.22 -25.15
N LEU A 324 -17.18 -28.83 -24.07
CA LEU A 324 -18.06 -30.00 -24.14
C LEU A 324 -19.38 -29.67 -24.85
N ASP A 325 -20.00 -28.53 -24.54
CA ASP A 325 -21.23 -28.07 -25.20
C ASP A 325 -21.00 -27.80 -26.71
N LYS A 326 -19.85 -27.22 -27.08
CA LYS A 326 -19.49 -27.00 -28.49
C LYS A 326 -19.22 -28.30 -29.24
N LEU A 327 -18.56 -29.26 -28.61
CA LEU A 327 -18.30 -30.58 -29.20
C LEU A 327 -19.60 -31.38 -29.36
N ALA A 328 -20.50 -31.31 -28.37
CA ALA A 328 -21.83 -31.89 -28.45
C ALA A 328 -22.69 -31.23 -29.56
N SER A 329 -22.64 -29.89 -29.67
CA SER A 329 -23.32 -29.13 -30.73
C SER A 329 -22.74 -29.39 -32.14
N ALA A 330 -21.47 -29.82 -32.21
CA ALA A 330 -20.81 -30.22 -33.46
C ALA A 330 -21.03 -31.71 -33.81
N GLY A 331 -21.84 -32.43 -33.04
CA GLY A 331 -22.13 -33.86 -33.28
C GLY A 331 -20.95 -34.80 -32.99
N ILE A 332 -19.92 -34.34 -32.29
CA ILE A 332 -18.74 -35.15 -31.95
C ILE A 332 -19.04 -35.87 -30.63
N ASN A 333 -19.27 -37.18 -30.71
CA ASN A 333 -19.56 -38.00 -29.54
C ASN A 333 -18.25 -38.30 -28.78
N ILE A 334 -18.07 -37.68 -27.61
CA ILE A 334 -16.91 -37.89 -26.75
C ILE A 334 -17.22 -39.10 -25.86
N LYS A 335 -16.57 -40.24 -26.14
CA LYS A 335 -16.60 -41.43 -25.28
C LYS A 335 -15.71 -41.26 -24.06
#